data_AF-A0A399SYN1-F1
#
_entry.id   AF-A0A399SYN1-F1
#
_cell.length_a   1.000
_cell.length_b   1.000
_cell.length_c   1.000
_cell.angle_alpha   90.00
_cell.angle_beta   90.00
_cell.angle_gamma   90.00
#
_symmetry.space_group_name_H-M   'P 1'
#
loop_
_entity.id
_entity.type
_entity.pdbx_description
1 polymer ?
#
loop_
_entity_poly.entity_id
_entity_poly.type
_entity_poly.pdbx_seq_one_letter_code
_entity_poly.pdbx_strand_id
1 'polypeptide(L)'
;MALTPEDVVNKRFQPTKFREGYDQDEVDDFLDEVVVELRRLHQENEELRQRLSSGDAAPVATTAIDTPAPAPAAVEQAPVVAEPEPTPEPEPVPAPV
;
A
#
# COMPACT_ATOMS: atom_id res chain seq x y z
N MET A 1 -2.08 -17.37 -11.90
CA MET A 1 -1.18 -17.17 -13.05
C MET A 1 -0.21 -16.09 -12.63
N ALA A 2 1.06 -16.43 -12.41
CA ALA A 2 2.06 -15.47 -11.95
C ALA A 2 2.72 -14.81 -13.17
N LEU A 3 2.95 -13.50 -13.11
CA LEU A 3 3.82 -12.82 -14.08
C LEU A 3 5.23 -13.37 -13.92
N THR A 4 5.89 -13.70 -15.02
CA THR A 4 7.33 -13.99 -15.01
C THR A 4 8.12 -12.69 -15.26
N PRO A 5 9.39 -12.60 -14.82
CA PRO A 5 10.25 -11.46 -15.15
C PRO A 5 10.37 -11.23 -16.65
N GLU A 6 10.42 -12.32 -17.42
CA GLU A 6 10.52 -12.27 -18.87
C GLU A 6 9.24 -11.71 -19.52
N ASP A 7 8.07 -11.92 -18.93
CA ASP A 7 6.81 -11.33 -19.42
C ASP A 7 6.81 -9.81 -19.29
N VAL A 8 7.47 -9.27 -18.26
CA VAL A 8 7.57 -7.83 -18.01
C VAL A 8 8.53 -7.19 -19.03
N VAL A 9 9.72 -7.77 -19.22
CA VAL A 9 10.71 -7.28 -20.19
C VAL A 9 10.19 -7.32 -21.63
N ASN A 10 9.45 -8.38 -21.98
CA ASN A 10 8.91 -8.54 -23.33
C ASN A 10 7.62 -7.74 -23.58
N LYS A 11 7.07 -7.08 -22.56
CA LYS A 11 5.82 -6.33 -22.69
C LYS A 11 6.03 -5.10 -23.58
N ARG A 12 5.17 -4.95 -24.60
CA ARG A 12 5.11 -3.75 -25.43
C ARG A 12 3.81 -3.01 -25.19
N PHE A 13 3.91 -1.80 -24.66
CA PHE A 13 2.77 -0.90 -24.47
C PHE A 13 2.42 -0.19 -25.78
N GLN A 14 1.14 0.13 -25.96
CA GLN A 14 0.67 0.87 -27.13
C GLN A 14 0.77 2.38 -26.84
N PRO A 15 1.39 3.18 -27.71
CA PRO A 15 1.54 4.61 -27.48
C PRO A 15 0.19 5.34 -27.59
N THR A 16 -0.07 6.27 -26.67
CA THR A 16 -1.29 7.09 -26.67
C THR A 16 -1.06 8.38 -27.43
N LYS A 17 -1.82 8.63 -28.52
CA LYS A 17 -1.68 9.84 -29.36
C LYS A 17 -2.62 10.99 -29.01
N PHE A 18 -3.74 10.71 -28.34
CA PHE A 18 -4.82 11.68 -28.10
C PHE A 18 -5.12 11.92 -26.62
N ARG A 19 -4.35 11.29 -25.73
CA ARG A 19 -4.47 11.41 -24.28
C ARG A 19 -3.09 11.55 -23.69
N GLU A 20 -3.02 12.20 -22.54
CA GLU A 20 -1.84 12.17 -21.69
C GLU A 20 -1.49 10.70 -21.39
N GLY A 21 -0.23 10.36 -21.64
CA GLY A 21 0.36 9.07 -21.35
C GLY A 21 1.53 9.23 -20.40
N TYR A 22 2.03 8.12 -19.89
CA TYR A 22 3.27 8.12 -19.12
C TYR A 22 4.47 8.41 -20.03
N ASP A 23 5.53 8.96 -19.44
CA ASP A 23 6.82 9.04 -20.11
C ASP A 23 7.35 7.61 -20.33
N GLN A 24 7.82 7.33 -21.54
CA GLN A 24 8.31 5.99 -21.86
C GLN A 24 9.56 5.67 -21.08
N ASP A 25 10.49 6.61 -20.93
CA ASP A 25 11.76 6.38 -20.25
C ASP A 25 11.53 6.12 -18.76
N GLU A 26 10.61 6.88 -18.13
CA GLU A 26 10.21 6.65 -16.72
C GLU A 26 9.54 5.28 -16.52
N VAL A 27 8.69 4.88 -17.45
CA VAL A 27 8.06 3.55 -17.41
C VAL A 27 9.11 2.45 -17.58
N ASP A 28 10.03 2.61 -18.52
CA ASP A 28 11.09 1.63 -18.78
C ASP A 28 12.02 1.50 -17.54
N ASP A 29 12.43 2.61 -16.92
CA ASP A 29 13.23 2.61 -15.68
C ASP A 29 12.50 1.89 -14.52
N PHE A 30 11.21 2.17 -14.33
CA PHE A 30 10.41 1.52 -13.29
C PHE A 30 10.25 0.01 -13.55
N LEU A 31 10.07 -0.39 -14.82
CA LEU A 31 9.94 -1.80 -15.17
C LEU A 31 11.24 -2.57 -14.93
N ASP A 32 12.41 -1.95 -15.11
CA ASP A 32 13.70 -2.55 -14.75
C ASP A 32 13.78 -2.85 -13.23
N GLU A 33 13.36 -1.92 -12.38
CA GLU A 33 13.29 -2.14 -10.93
C GLU A 33 12.36 -3.30 -10.56
N VAL A 34 11.17 -3.33 -11.19
CA VAL A 34 10.18 -4.40 -10.99
C VAL A 34 10.74 -5.76 -11.41
N VAL A 35 11.49 -5.83 -12.52
CA VAL A 35 12.11 -7.08 -12.99
C VAL A 35 13.14 -7.59 -12.00
N VAL A 36 13.98 -6.72 -11.43
CA VAL A 36 14.96 -7.09 -10.41
C VAL A 36 14.27 -7.67 -9.18
N GLU A 37 13.25 -6.99 -8.66
CA GLU A 37 12.55 -7.46 -7.46
C GLU A 37 11.74 -8.74 -7.74
N LEU A 38 11.12 -8.87 -8.91
CA LEU A 38 10.39 -10.07 -9.28
C LEU A 38 11.30 -11.29 -9.42
N ARG A 39 12.54 -11.12 -9.91
CA ARG A 39 13.55 -12.18 -9.91
C ARG A 39 13.94 -12.58 -8.50
N ARG A 40 14.18 -11.59 -7.62
CA ARG A 40 14.50 -11.81 -6.19
C ARG A 40 13.39 -12.60 -5.50
N LEU A 41 12.14 -12.17 -5.64
CA LEU A 41 10.98 -12.82 -5.03
C LEU A 41 10.75 -14.23 -5.54
N HIS A 42 10.92 -14.49 -6.84
CA HIS A 42 10.80 -15.85 -7.36
C HIS A 42 11.88 -16.77 -6.79
N GLN A 43 13.13 -16.31 -6.72
CA GLN A 43 14.22 -17.11 -6.17
C GLN A 43 14.01 -17.41 -4.68
N GLU A 44 13.63 -16.40 -3.89
CA GLU A 44 13.28 -16.57 -2.47
C GLU A 44 12.08 -17.52 -2.30
N ASN A 45 11.07 -17.41 -3.16
CA ASN A 45 9.91 -18.30 -3.10
C ASN A 45 10.25 -19.75 -3.45
N GLU A 46 11.11 -19.97 -4.44
CA GLU A 46 11.64 -21.29 -4.79
C GLU A 46 12.44 -21.89 -3.63
N GLU A 47 13.32 -21.11 -2.99
CA GLU A 47 14.09 -21.55 -1.84
C GLU A 47 13.18 -21.92 -0.65
N LEU A 48 12.20 -21.07 -0.32
CA LEU A 48 11.25 -21.34 0.76
C LEU A 48 10.41 -22.59 0.47
N ARG A 49 9.96 -22.76 -0.78
CA ARG A 49 9.24 -23.97 -1.20
C ARG A 49 10.12 -25.21 -1.09
N GLN A 50 11.40 -25.12 -1.46
CA GLN A 50 12.37 -26.21 -1.31
C GLN A 50 12.61 -26.56 0.16
N ARG A 51 12.71 -25.56 1.05
CA ARG A 51 12.86 -25.77 2.50
C ARG A 51 11.63 -26.46 3.11
N LEU A 52 10.43 -26.01 2.71
CA LEU A 52 9.17 -26.65 3.11
C LEU A 52 9.07 -28.09 2.59
N SER A 53 9.46 -28.34 1.33
CA SER A 53 9.44 -29.70 0.78
C SER A 53 10.51 -30.62 1.38
N SER A 54 11.66 -30.05 1.78
CA SER A 54 12.74 -30.80 2.42
C SER A 54 12.46 -31.13 3.89
N GLY A 55 11.34 -30.66 4.44
CA GLY A 55 10.95 -30.94 5.83
C GLY A 55 11.78 -30.19 6.88
N ASP A 56 12.62 -29.23 6.47
CA ASP A 56 13.46 -28.42 7.38
C ASP A 56 12.68 -27.27 8.03
N ALA A 57 11.35 -27.37 8.06
CA ALA A 57 10.53 -26.53 8.91
C ALA A 57 10.82 -26.94 10.36
N ALA A 58 11.88 -26.37 10.95
CA ALA A 58 11.99 -26.26 12.39
C ALA A 58 10.62 -25.83 12.90
N PRO A 59 10.03 -26.53 13.88
CA PRO A 59 8.78 -26.11 14.45
C PRO A 59 9.08 -24.75 15.07
N VAL A 60 8.67 -23.68 14.38
CA VAL A 60 8.41 -22.41 15.03
C VAL A 60 7.38 -22.82 16.06
N ALA A 61 7.84 -22.97 17.30
CA ALA A 61 6.99 -23.23 18.41
C ALA A 61 5.94 -22.13 18.33
N THR A 62 4.71 -22.52 17.98
CA THR A 62 3.53 -21.83 18.45
C THR A 62 3.70 -21.81 19.96
N THR A 63 4.42 -20.80 20.46
CA THR A 63 4.14 -20.26 21.77
C THR A 63 2.72 -19.76 21.61
N ALA A 64 1.79 -20.66 21.92
CA ALA A 64 0.43 -20.32 22.24
C ALA A 64 0.54 -19.14 23.19
N ILE A 65 0.22 -17.96 22.67
CA ILE A 65 -0.18 -16.84 23.51
C ILE A 65 -1.56 -17.28 24.02
N ASP A 66 -1.53 -18.19 25.00
CA ASP A 66 -2.57 -18.32 26.00
C ASP A 66 -2.45 -17.04 26.82
N THR A 67 -3.00 -15.96 26.27
CA THR A 67 -3.38 -14.79 27.04
C THR A 67 -4.89 -14.76 26.93
N PRO A 68 -5.60 -15.09 28.02
CA PRO A 68 -7.05 -15.08 28.00
C PRO A 68 -7.53 -13.70 27.59
N ALA A 69 -8.39 -13.69 26.57
CA ALA A 69 -9.13 -12.51 26.15
C ALA A 69 -9.84 -11.88 27.36
N PRO A 70 -9.60 -10.60 27.69
CA PRO A 70 -10.58 -9.82 28.40
C PRO A 70 -11.54 -9.27 27.34
N ALA A 71 -12.70 -9.90 27.22
CA ALA A 71 -13.88 -9.28 26.63
C ALA A 71 -14.35 -8.10 27.52
N PRO A 72 -15.18 -7.20 26.99
CA PRO A 72 -14.95 -5.77 26.84
C PRO A 72 -15.27 -4.96 28.13
N ALA A 73 -14.36 -4.06 28.52
CA ALA A 73 -14.70 -2.96 29.42
C ALA A 73 -15.03 -1.73 28.57
N ALA A 74 -16.32 -1.42 28.49
CA ALA A 74 -16.82 -0.15 28.01
C ALA A 74 -16.19 0.99 28.81
N VAL A 75 -15.42 1.84 28.14
CA VAL A 75 -15.21 3.23 28.56
C VAL A 75 -15.93 4.11 27.55
N GLU A 76 -17.18 4.34 27.90
CA GLU A 76 -17.98 5.51 27.60
C GLU A 76 -17.09 6.78 27.55
N GLN A 77 -16.81 7.28 26.35
CA GLN A 77 -16.50 8.69 26.16
C GLN A 77 -17.58 9.24 25.23
N ALA A 78 -18.69 9.60 25.87
CA ALA A 78 -19.77 10.40 25.32
C ALA A 78 -19.23 11.77 24.87
N PRO A 79 -19.92 12.43 23.91
CA PRO A 79 -19.35 13.41 23.00
C PRO A 79 -19.14 14.77 23.67
N VAL A 80 -17.98 15.38 23.43
CA VAL A 80 -17.81 16.83 23.62
C VAL A 80 -18.62 17.56 22.54
N VAL A 81 -19.90 17.77 22.84
CA VAL A 81 -20.75 18.72 22.13
C VAL A 81 -20.40 20.12 22.65
N ALA A 82 -19.88 20.93 21.71
CA ALA A 82 -20.05 22.37 21.52
C ALA A 82 -19.89 23.30 22.74
N GLU A 83 -19.05 24.34 22.57
CA GLU A 83 -19.63 25.68 22.47
C GLU A 83 -18.76 26.57 21.54
N PRO A 84 -19.39 27.39 20.66
CA PRO A 84 -18.75 28.19 19.63
C PRO A 84 -18.37 29.57 20.18
N GLU A 85 -17.53 30.32 19.46
CA GLU A 85 -17.99 31.60 18.90
C GLU A 85 -16.97 32.18 17.90
N PRO A 86 -17.40 32.50 16.68
CA PRO A 86 -16.63 33.28 15.72
C PRO A 86 -16.62 34.74 16.20
N THR A 87 -15.45 35.38 16.24
CA THR A 87 -15.37 36.84 16.36
C THR A 87 -16.07 37.49 15.16
N PRO A 88 -17.10 38.32 15.37
CA PRO A 88 -17.59 39.23 14.35
C PRO A 88 -16.85 40.57 14.47
N GLU A 89 -16.28 41.08 13.38
CA GLU A 89 -15.98 42.52 13.26
C GLU A 89 -16.28 43.00 11.82
N PRO A 90 -16.86 44.20 11.64
CA PRO A 90 -18.00 44.39 10.74
C PRO A 90 -17.72 45.13 9.42
N GLU A 91 -18.61 44.83 8.47
CA GLU A 91 -19.31 45.69 7.51
C GLU A 91 -18.63 46.41 6.30
N PRO A 92 -19.38 46.52 5.18
CA PRO A 92 -18.86 46.92 3.88
C PRO A 92 -18.95 48.44 3.67
N VAL A 93 -17.97 49.01 2.97
CA VAL A 93 -18.02 50.40 2.51
C VAL A 93 -18.75 50.45 1.16
N PRO A 94 -19.92 51.11 1.04
CA PRO A 94 -20.51 51.42 -0.26
C PRO A 94 -19.76 52.61 -0.89
N ALA A 95 -19.39 52.48 -2.17
CA ALA A 95 -18.89 53.60 -2.96
C ALA A 95 -20.06 54.23 -3.75
N PRO A 96 -20.37 55.52 -3.57
CA PRO A 96 -21.18 56.29 -4.50
C PRO A 96 -20.26 57.05 -5.47
N VAL A 97 -20.51 57.00 -6.79
CA VAL A 97 -21.14 58.04 -7.65
C VAL A 97 -21.39 57.46 -9.03
#